data_AF-A0A165HC88-F1
#
_entry.id   AF-A0A165HC88-F1
#
_cell.length_a   1.000
_cell.length_b   1.000
_cell.length_c   1.000
_cell.angle_alpha   90.00
_cell.angle_beta   90.00
_cell.angle_gamma   90.00
#
_symmetry.space_group_name_H-M   'P 1'
#
loop_
_entity.id
_entity.type
_entity.pdbx_description
1 polymer ?
#
loop_
_entity_poly.entity_id
_entity_poly.type
_entity_poly.pdbx_seq_one_letter_code
_entity_poly.pdbx_strand_id
1 'polypeptide(L)'
;MPSRTGERVYYLPDTLRNWPCPRRINPFLGDVAPASLAWVASFGTLSRKSLKTLEDCKLGLLAALTYPEATSEQLRICTDLMYLYTVYDDWSDKECPDAVRVMADSILEGFQQPEGRQSHVLGRMAKQVWTRVQKVATPDVQAQFIERFQAYADAIVDQAHERDSGSRRDVEQYFDIRRLTLGASHCFVLLSFGRTDNSFFRSPIVERLEEMAIDMILLGNDLCSYNVEQARGDTHNILDVVCKSRDWTLERALRWLGERHDALVDQFFAVKQRIRPGTAAAKYADGLACWVRGADEWSFQSQRYFGPDGPEVQRGRKVVLLPKVASCPNDAVVDGLSARIQACN
;
A
#
# COMPACT_ATOMS: atom_id res chain seq x y z
N MET A 1 -2.52 -29.09 22.88
CA MET A 1 -2.32 -27.90 23.73
C MET A 1 -3.71 -27.44 24.18
N PRO A 2 -4.03 -27.45 25.49
CA PRO A 2 -5.36 -27.03 25.92
C PRO A 2 -5.52 -25.52 25.72
N SER A 3 -6.64 -25.10 25.14
CA SER A 3 -6.97 -23.70 24.91
C SER A 3 -6.98 -22.94 26.24
N ARG A 4 -6.19 -21.87 26.35
CA ARG A 4 -6.32 -20.93 27.46
C ARG A 4 -7.70 -20.28 27.37
N THR A 5 -8.58 -20.62 28.30
CA THR A 5 -9.87 -19.99 28.52
C THR A 5 -9.65 -18.49 28.77
N GLY A 6 -9.98 -17.64 27.78
CA GLY A 6 -9.88 -16.18 27.88
C GLY A 6 -9.45 -15.45 26.61
N GLU A 7 -8.90 -16.14 25.61
CA GLU A 7 -8.49 -15.51 24.34
C GLU A 7 -9.70 -15.19 23.46
N ARG A 8 -9.90 -13.90 23.15
CA ARG A 8 -10.91 -13.49 22.15
C ARG A 8 -10.36 -13.80 20.75
N VAL A 9 -11.12 -14.56 19.98
CA VAL A 9 -10.75 -14.94 18.61
C VAL A 9 -11.81 -14.47 17.63
N TYR A 10 -11.39 -14.19 16.40
CA TYR A 10 -12.28 -13.92 15.29
C TYR A 10 -11.76 -14.59 14.02
N TYR A 11 -12.60 -14.66 12.99
CA TYR A 11 -12.30 -15.34 11.74
C TYR A 11 -12.34 -14.37 10.56
N LEU A 12 -11.28 -14.36 9.75
CA LEU A 12 -11.21 -13.58 8.53
C LEU A 12 -12.06 -14.24 7.44
N PRO A 13 -12.90 -13.50 6.70
CA PRO A 13 -13.48 -14.02 5.47
C PRO A 13 -12.38 -14.34 4.45
N ASP A 14 -12.59 -15.36 3.63
CA ASP A 14 -11.76 -15.59 2.45
C ASP A 14 -12.23 -14.70 1.30
N THR A 15 -11.67 -13.50 1.23
CA THR A 15 -12.02 -12.45 0.26
C THR A 15 -11.77 -12.87 -1.19
N LEU A 16 -10.86 -13.81 -1.44
CA LEU A 16 -10.52 -14.28 -2.78
C LEU A 16 -10.96 -15.72 -3.08
N ARG A 17 -11.93 -16.26 -2.31
CA ARG A 17 -12.50 -17.62 -2.51
C ARG A 17 -13.00 -17.89 -3.94
N ASN A 18 -13.52 -16.87 -4.61
CA ASN A 18 -14.06 -16.94 -5.97
C ASN A 18 -13.12 -16.31 -7.01
N TRP A 19 -11.86 -16.04 -6.63
CA TRP A 19 -10.91 -15.36 -7.51
C TRP A 19 -10.28 -16.34 -8.53
N PRO A 20 -10.51 -16.17 -9.84
CA PRO A 20 -10.09 -17.14 -10.84
C PRO A 20 -8.62 -16.99 -11.27
N CYS A 21 -7.96 -15.87 -10.97
CA CYS A 21 -6.59 -15.63 -11.42
C CYS A 21 -5.57 -16.27 -10.45
N PRO A 22 -4.68 -17.15 -10.92
CA PRO A 22 -3.72 -17.83 -10.06
C PRO A 22 -2.61 -16.90 -9.59
N ARG A 23 -1.90 -17.33 -8.55
CA ARG A 23 -0.63 -16.74 -8.13
C ARG A 23 0.36 -16.70 -9.29
N ARG A 24 1.02 -15.55 -9.47
CA ARG A 24 2.17 -15.39 -10.36
C ARG A 24 3.25 -14.61 -9.63
N ILE A 25 4.50 -14.96 -9.88
CA ILE A 25 5.65 -14.34 -9.23
C ILE A 25 6.71 -14.02 -10.28
N ASN A 26 7.27 -12.82 -10.22
CA ASN A 26 8.33 -12.40 -11.12
C ASN A 26 9.62 -13.22 -10.85
N PRO A 27 10.26 -13.81 -11.88
CA PRO A 27 11.44 -14.64 -11.71
C PRO A 27 12.66 -13.89 -11.17
N PHE A 28 12.71 -12.56 -11.28
CA PHE A 28 13.84 -11.74 -10.82
C PHE A 28 13.77 -11.36 -9.33
N LEU A 29 12.78 -11.89 -8.57
CA LEU A 29 12.63 -11.60 -7.14
C LEU A 29 13.93 -11.81 -6.35
N GLY A 30 14.62 -12.93 -6.60
CA GLY A 30 15.82 -13.33 -5.86
C GLY A 30 16.97 -12.33 -5.98
N ASP A 31 17.08 -11.65 -7.14
CA ASP A 31 18.13 -10.67 -7.39
C ASP A 31 17.70 -9.26 -6.99
N VAL A 32 16.45 -8.90 -7.29
CA VAL A 32 15.95 -7.53 -7.11
C VAL A 32 15.70 -7.21 -5.65
N ALA A 33 15.06 -8.11 -4.88
CA ALA A 33 14.66 -7.80 -3.51
C ALA A 33 15.86 -7.48 -2.58
N PRO A 34 16.95 -8.29 -2.54
CA PRO A 34 18.11 -7.95 -1.72
C PRO A 34 18.78 -6.65 -2.17
N ALA A 35 18.82 -6.39 -3.47
CA ALA A 35 19.45 -5.20 -4.01
C ALA A 35 18.66 -3.90 -3.70
N SER A 36 17.33 -3.98 -3.65
CA SER A 36 16.45 -2.91 -3.19
C SER A 36 16.54 -2.68 -1.69
N LEU A 37 16.61 -3.75 -0.88
CA LEU A 37 16.82 -3.64 0.56
C LEU A 37 18.17 -2.98 0.90
N ALA A 38 19.24 -3.37 0.20
CA ALA A 38 20.55 -2.74 0.35
C ALA A 38 20.53 -1.27 -0.08
N TRP A 39 19.77 -0.94 -1.14
CA TRP A 39 19.61 0.43 -1.60
C TRP A 39 18.92 1.32 -0.57
N VAL A 40 17.78 0.91 -0.01
CA VAL A 40 17.12 1.71 1.05
C VAL A 40 18.01 1.85 2.29
N ALA A 41 18.76 0.80 2.67
CA ALA A 41 19.70 0.86 3.77
C ALA A 41 20.87 1.83 3.54
N SER A 42 21.30 2.00 2.28
CA SER A 42 22.44 2.86 1.92
C SER A 42 22.23 4.34 2.25
N PHE A 43 20.99 4.80 2.43
CA PHE A 43 20.70 6.18 2.82
C PHE A 43 21.03 6.47 4.28
N GLY A 44 21.25 5.43 5.11
CA GLY A 44 21.74 5.58 6.49
C GLY A 44 20.75 6.24 7.46
N THR A 45 19.48 6.36 7.08
CA THR A 45 18.44 7.04 7.88
C THR A 45 17.61 6.11 8.74
N LEU A 46 17.72 4.79 8.55
CA LEU A 46 16.90 3.80 9.24
C LEU A 46 17.71 3.10 10.33
N SER A 47 17.13 2.98 11.52
CA SER A 47 17.70 2.19 12.60
C SER A 47 17.80 0.71 12.19
N ARG A 48 18.65 -0.06 12.88
CA ARG A 48 18.76 -1.51 12.67
C ARG A 48 17.40 -2.22 12.85
N LYS A 49 16.60 -1.75 13.82
CA LYS A 49 15.25 -2.26 14.09
C LYS A 49 14.32 -1.95 12.91
N SER A 50 14.31 -0.70 12.44
CA SER A 50 13.48 -0.28 11.29
C SER A 50 13.85 -1.04 10.02
N LEU A 51 15.15 -1.24 9.75
CA LEU A 51 15.61 -2.05 8.61
C LEU A 51 15.16 -3.50 8.73
N LYS A 52 15.21 -4.08 9.93
CA LYS A 52 14.72 -5.44 10.15
C LYS A 52 13.21 -5.54 9.90
N THR A 53 12.43 -4.58 10.40
CA THR A 53 10.99 -4.50 10.11
C THR A 53 10.72 -4.42 8.61
N LEU A 54 11.46 -3.58 7.85
CA LEU A 54 11.31 -3.49 6.40
C LEU A 54 11.68 -4.77 5.65
N GLU A 55 12.72 -5.48 6.11
CA GLU A 55 13.06 -6.80 5.59
C GLU A 55 11.91 -7.79 5.82
N ASP A 56 11.36 -7.80 7.03
CA ASP A 56 10.26 -8.68 7.44
C ASP A 56 8.92 -8.35 6.74
N CYS A 57 8.75 -7.09 6.28
CA CYS A 57 7.66 -6.70 5.38
C CYS A 57 7.76 -7.35 4.00
N LYS A 58 8.94 -7.82 3.57
CA LYS A 58 9.14 -8.51 2.26
C LYS A 58 8.59 -7.71 1.07
N LEU A 59 8.90 -6.42 0.98
CA LEU A 59 8.37 -5.54 -0.08
C LEU A 59 8.79 -5.96 -1.49
N GLY A 60 9.95 -6.59 -1.64
CA GLY A 60 10.34 -7.23 -2.90
C GLY A 60 9.40 -8.34 -3.34
N LEU A 61 8.85 -9.12 -2.39
CA LEU A 61 7.83 -10.13 -2.69
C LEU A 61 6.55 -9.46 -3.19
N LEU A 62 6.10 -8.37 -2.55
CA LEU A 62 4.94 -7.61 -3.02
C LEU A 62 5.12 -7.19 -4.47
N ALA A 63 6.22 -6.51 -4.80
CA ALA A 63 6.50 -6.07 -6.16
C ALA A 63 6.57 -7.24 -7.16
N ALA A 64 7.17 -8.38 -6.77
CA ALA A 64 7.25 -9.55 -7.65
C ALA A 64 5.89 -10.21 -7.90
N LEU A 65 4.96 -10.16 -6.96
CA LEU A 65 3.60 -10.69 -7.11
C LEU A 65 2.71 -9.77 -7.93
N THR A 66 2.88 -8.45 -7.80
CA THR A 66 2.04 -7.46 -8.47
C THR A 66 2.52 -7.11 -9.88
N TYR A 67 3.81 -7.31 -10.17
CA TYR A 67 4.42 -7.11 -11.49
C TYR A 67 5.09 -8.38 -12.04
N PRO A 68 4.34 -9.49 -12.24
CA PRO A 68 4.93 -10.79 -12.58
C PRO A 68 5.60 -10.83 -13.97
N GLU A 69 5.26 -9.91 -14.87
CA GLU A 69 5.78 -9.83 -16.24
C GLU A 69 6.78 -8.67 -16.45
N ALA A 70 7.07 -7.89 -15.41
CA ALA A 70 8.04 -6.81 -15.50
C ALA A 70 9.44 -7.37 -15.82
N THR A 71 10.21 -6.63 -16.61
CA THR A 71 11.64 -6.91 -16.77
C THR A 71 12.36 -6.74 -15.43
N SER A 72 13.59 -7.23 -15.32
CA SER A 72 14.40 -7.04 -14.09
C SER A 72 14.54 -5.55 -13.72
N GLU A 73 14.76 -4.66 -14.70
CA GLU A 73 14.85 -3.21 -14.48
C GLU A 73 13.52 -2.60 -14.02
N GLN A 74 12.41 -2.99 -14.64
CA GLN A 74 11.07 -2.54 -14.25
C GLN A 74 10.70 -3.04 -12.84
N LEU A 75 11.00 -4.30 -12.51
CA LEU A 75 10.78 -4.84 -11.17
C LEU A 75 11.63 -4.09 -10.14
N ARG A 76 12.87 -3.73 -10.49
CA ARG A 76 13.74 -2.95 -9.61
C ARG A 76 13.17 -1.57 -9.31
N ILE A 77 12.61 -0.90 -10.31
CA ILE A 77 11.90 0.38 -10.14
C ILE A 77 10.73 0.21 -9.17
N CYS A 78 9.83 -0.74 -9.45
CA CYS A 78 8.64 -0.97 -8.62
C CYS A 78 9.03 -1.33 -7.19
N THR A 79 10.05 -2.16 -7.00
CA THR A 79 10.52 -2.56 -5.66
C THR A 79 11.09 -1.38 -4.88
N ASP A 80 11.95 -0.56 -5.49
CA ASP A 80 12.51 0.62 -4.83
C ASP A 80 11.42 1.66 -4.48
N LEU A 81 10.39 1.81 -5.33
CA LEU A 81 9.21 2.62 -5.00
C LEU A 81 8.45 2.07 -3.79
N MET A 82 8.21 0.75 -3.70
CA MET A 82 7.56 0.16 -2.52
C MET A 82 8.33 0.46 -1.22
N TYR A 83 9.66 0.40 -1.25
CA TYR A 83 10.49 0.78 -0.10
C TYR A 83 10.38 2.27 0.22
N LEU A 84 10.43 3.15 -0.78
CA LEU A 84 10.23 4.59 -0.58
C LEU A 84 8.86 4.88 0.07
N TYR A 85 7.79 4.29 -0.45
CA TYR A 85 6.44 4.53 0.06
C TYR A 85 6.25 3.99 1.47
N THR A 86 6.83 2.82 1.78
CA THR A 86 6.76 2.28 3.15
C THR A 86 7.53 3.15 4.14
N VAL A 87 8.70 3.69 3.75
CA VAL A 87 9.44 4.65 4.60
C VAL A 87 8.65 5.95 4.78
N TYR A 88 8.03 6.45 3.72
CA TYR A 88 7.20 7.65 3.78
C TYR A 88 5.99 7.44 4.72
N ASP A 89 5.24 6.35 4.56
CA ASP A 89 4.10 5.94 5.39
C ASP A 89 4.50 5.85 6.88
N ASP A 90 5.56 5.10 7.19
CA ASP A 90 6.06 4.88 8.56
C ASP A 90 6.50 6.19 9.27
N TRP A 91 6.87 7.22 8.50
CA TRP A 91 7.28 8.53 9.00
C TRP A 91 6.08 9.48 9.10
N SER A 92 5.24 9.55 8.07
CA SER A 92 4.07 10.44 8.05
C SER A 92 3.06 10.14 9.15
N ASP A 93 2.95 8.87 9.55
CA ASP A 93 2.05 8.44 10.63
C ASP A 93 2.38 9.07 11.99
N LYS A 94 3.62 9.54 12.20
CA LYS A 94 4.14 10.03 13.48
C LYS A 94 4.39 11.54 13.51
N GLU A 95 4.20 12.21 12.38
CA GLU A 95 4.62 13.59 12.18
C GLU A 95 3.41 14.52 12.00
N CYS A 96 3.57 15.79 12.35
CA CYS A 96 2.52 16.79 12.18
C CYS A 96 2.28 17.10 10.68
N PRO A 97 1.11 17.64 10.31
CA PRO A 97 0.74 17.89 8.91
C PRO A 97 1.77 18.72 8.13
N ASP A 98 2.39 19.74 8.75
CA ASP A 98 3.42 20.57 8.12
C ASP A 98 4.67 19.75 7.76
N ALA A 99 5.10 18.84 8.63
CA ALA A 99 6.22 17.95 8.37
C ALA A 99 5.87 16.92 7.28
N VAL A 100 4.63 16.39 7.28
CA VAL A 100 4.12 15.51 6.22
C VAL A 100 4.08 16.21 4.87
N ARG A 101 3.70 17.50 4.84
CA ARG A 101 3.75 18.33 3.63
C ARG A 101 5.17 18.48 3.10
N VAL A 102 6.15 18.78 3.96
CA VAL A 102 7.57 18.86 3.55
C VAL A 102 8.06 17.52 2.96
N MET A 103 7.66 16.39 3.55
CA MET A 103 8.00 15.06 3.04
C MET A 103 7.38 14.80 1.66
N ALA A 104 6.08 15.11 1.49
CA ALA A 104 5.35 15.00 0.23
C ALA A 104 6.02 15.82 -0.88
N ASP A 105 6.22 17.11 -0.62
CA ASP A 105 6.80 18.06 -1.57
C ASP A 105 8.22 17.64 -1.98
N SER A 106 9.00 17.11 -1.02
CA SER A 106 10.35 16.60 -1.31
C SER A 106 10.34 15.39 -2.26
N ILE A 107 9.38 14.48 -2.12
CA ILE A 107 9.28 13.31 -3.01
C ILE A 107 8.90 13.78 -4.42
N LEU A 108 7.91 14.68 -4.51
CA LEU A 108 7.46 15.28 -5.76
C LEU A 108 8.58 16.03 -6.47
N GLU A 109 9.37 16.82 -5.73
CA GLU A 109 10.56 17.51 -6.26
C GLU A 109 11.57 16.49 -6.80
N GLY A 110 11.81 15.39 -6.08
CA GLY A 110 12.68 14.31 -6.54
C GLY A 110 12.21 13.66 -7.84
N PHE A 111 10.90 13.55 -8.07
CA PHE A 111 10.33 13.07 -9.33
C PHE A 111 10.41 14.14 -10.44
N GLN A 112 10.06 15.39 -10.17
CA GLN A 112 9.94 16.42 -11.19
C GLN A 112 11.28 17.05 -11.59
N GLN A 113 12.23 17.11 -10.66
CA GLN A 113 13.52 17.78 -10.83
C GLN A 113 14.69 16.84 -10.53
N PRO A 114 14.85 15.73 -11.29
CA PRO A 114 15.88 14.73 -11.02
C PRO A 114 17.30 15.27 -11.21
N GLU A 115 17.49 16.44 -11.83
CA GLU A 115 18.80 17.10 -11.97
C GLU A 115 19.14 17.98 -10.75
N GLY A 116 18.14 18.44 -9.99
CA GLY A 116 18.31 19.33 -8.83
C GLY A 116 18.93 18.67 -7.60
N ARG A 117 19.46 19.48 -6.68
CA ARG A 117 19.97 19.01 -5.38
C ARG A 117 18.81 18.80 -4.42
N GLN A 118 18.62 17.57 -3.97
CA GLN A 118 17.56 17.20 -3.03
C GLN A 118 18.04 17.27 -1.58
N SER A 119 17.47 18.19 -0.80
CA SER A 119 17.82 18.43 0.61
C SER A 119 17.30 17.31 1.52
N HIS A 120 16.05 16.88 1.31
CA HIS A 120 15.41 15.81 2.05
C HIS A 120 15.79 14.43 1.52
N VAL A 121 15.89 13.43 2.39
CA VAL A 121 16.27 12.06 2.01
C VAL A 121 15.23 11.39 1.11
N LEU A 122 13.93 11.58 1.38
CA LEU A 122 12.87 11.04 0.55
C LEU A 122 12.93 11.60 -0.88
N GLY A 123 13.29 12.87 -1.05
CA GLY A 123 13.55 13.46 -2.36
C GLY A 123 14.77 12.86 -3.06
N ARG A 124 15.85 12.55 -2.32
CA ARG A 124 17.00 11.82 -2.89
C ARG A 124 16.64 10.40 -3.33
N MET A 125 15.85 9.67 -2.53
CA MET A 125 15.33 8.35 -2.87
C MET A 125 14.47 8.42 -4.14
N ALA A 126 13.49 9.32 -4.15
CA ALA A 126 12.60 9.59 -5.27
C ALA A 126 13.38 9.89 -6.56
N LYS A 127 14.35 10.81 -6.49
CA LYS A 127 15.25 11.16 -7.61
C LYS A 127 15.97 9.95 -8.19
N GLN A 128 16.60 9.11 -7.35
CA GLN A 128 17.35 7.95 -7.83
C GLN A 128 16.44 6.94 -8.55
N VAL A 129 15.23 6.73 -8.05
CA VAL A 129 14.26 5.85 -8.70
C VAL A 129 13.73 6.47 -9.99
N TRP A 130 13.44 7.77 -9.97
CA TRP A 130 12.89 8.48 -11.12
C TRP A 130 13.83 8.51 -12.31
N THR A 131 15.14 8.66 -12.07
CA THR A 131 16.15 8.55 -13.14
C THR A 131 16.08 7.20 -13.88
N ARG A 132 15.61 6.13 -13.23
CA ARG A 132 15.37 4.83 -13.90
C ARG A 132 14.01 4.79 -14.58
N VAL A 133 12.96 5.33 -13.95
CA VAL A 133 11.63 5.47 -14.56
C VAL A 133 11.70 6.18 -15.91
N GLN A 134 12.45 7.29 -15.99
CA GLN A 134 12.60 8.08 -17.21
C GLN A 134 13.18 7.30 -18.41
N LYS A 135 13.91 6.21 -18.16
CA LYS A 135 14.51 5.37 -19.21
C LYS A 135 13.54 4.36 -19.79
N VAL A 136 12.50 3.99 -19.03
CA VAL A 136 11.62 2.86 -19.37
C VAL A 136 10.15 3.24 -19.52
N ALA A 137 9.72 4.43 -19.06
CA ALA A 137 8.34 4.90 -19.16
C ALA A 137 8.23 6.06 -20.17
N THR A 138 7.15 6.11 -20.94
CA THR A 138 6.87 7.22 -21.86
C THR A 138 6.53 8.51 -21.10
N PRO A 139 6.66 9.70 -21.72
CA PRO A 139 6.27 10.96 -21.09
C PRO A 139 4.83 10.98 -20.57
N ASP A 140 3.88 10.38 -21.30
CA ASP A 140 2.47 10.26 -20.85
C ASP A 140 2.34 9.44 -19.57
N VAL A 141 3.02 8.29 -19.49
CA VAL A 141 3.03 7.43 -18.30
C VAL A 141 3.71 8.14 -17.13
N GLN A 142 4.79 8.88 -17.38
CA GLN A 142 5.46 9.69 -16.36
C GLN A 142 4.53 10.79 -15.83
N ALA A 143 3.83 11.51 -16.71
CA ALA A 143 2.88 12.55 -16.33
C ALA A 143 1.73 11.99 -15.49
N GLN A 144 1.14 10.87 -15.91
CA GLN A 144 0.04 10.23 -15.18
C GLN A 144 0.48 9.68 -13.81
N PHE A 145 1.71 9.16 -13.72
CA PHE A 145 2.26 8.77 -12.45
C PHE A 145 2.40 9.97 -11.50
N ILE A 146 2.97 11.08 -11.98
CA ILE A 146 3.18 12.29 -11.15
C ILE A 146 1.83 12.85 -10.70
N GLU A 147 0.85 12.96 -11.59
CA GLU A 147 -0.50 13.43 -11.27
C GLU A 147 -1.15 12.58 -10.16
N ARG A 148 -1.13 11.26 -10.30
CA ARG A 148 -1.71 10.34 -9.30
C ARG A 148 -0.90 10.29 -8.00
N PHE A 149 0.42 10.47 -8.06
CA PHE A 149 1.25 10.56 -6.87
C PHE A 149 0.98 11.85 -6.09
N GLN A 150 0.79 12.98 -6.78
CA GLN A 150 0.40 14.25 -6.15
C GLN A 150 -0.91 14.09 -5.36
N ALA A 151 -1.94 13.50 -5.99
CA ALA A 151 -3.22 13.25 -5.31
C ALA A 151 -3.08 12.35 -4.08
N TYR A 152 -2.23 11.32 -4.16
CA TYR A 152 -1.88 10.48 -3.01
C TYR A 152 -1.18 11.28 -1.90
N ALA A 153 -0.16 12.07 -2.25
CA ALA A 153 0.62 12.83 -1.28
C ALA A 153 -0.22 13.90 -0.57
N ASP A 154 -1.12 14.57 -1.30
CA ASP A 154 -2.09 15.51 -0.73
C ASP A 154 -3.05 14.81 0.24
N ALA A 155 -3.57 13.64 -0.13
CA ALA A 155 -4.44 12.85 0.73
C ALA A 155 -3.75 12.38 2.03
N ILE A 156 -2.45 12.08 2.00
CA ILE A 156 -1.67 11.74 3.20
C ILE A 156 -1.52 12.95 4.14
N VAL A 157 -1.38 14.16 3.59
CA VAL A 157 -1.38 15.40 4.39
C VAL A 157 -2.76 15.64 5.01
N ASP A 158 -3.84 15.44 4.26
CA ASP A 158 -5.21 15.53 4.78
C ASP A 158 -5.46 14.51 5.91
N GLN A 159 -4.97 13.27 5.75
CA GLN A 159 -5.04 12.24 6.79
C GLN A 159 -4.30 12.66 8.07
N ALA A 160 -3.15 13.34 7.95
CA ALA A 160 -2.45 13.89 9.11
C ALA A 160 -3.26 14.96 9.84
N HIS A 161 -3.92 15.88 9.10
CA HIS A 161 -4.81 16.90 9.70
C HIS A 161 -6.00 16.28 10.47
N GLU A 162 -6.52 15.18 9.98
CA GLU A 162 -7.65 14.52 10.62
C GLU A 162 -7.29 13.74 11.86
N ARG A 163 -6.14 13.08 11.85
CA ARG A 163 -5.58 12.44 13.03
C ARG A 163 -5.46 13.45 14.18
N ASP A 164 -5.02 14.67 13.87
CA ASP A 164 -4.84 15.73 14.86
C ASP A 164 -6.17 16.35 15.33
N SER A 165 -7.20 16.41 14.47
CA SER A 165 -8.53 16.95 14.83
C SER A 165 -9.49 15.93 15.45
N GLY A 166 -9.18 14.63 15.38
CA GLY A 166 -10.04 13.55 15.86
C GLY A 166 -11.33 13.38 15.06
N SER A 167 -11.38 13.92 13.84
CA SER A 167 -12.55 13.83 12.95
C SER A 167 -12.86 12.37 12.61
N ARG A 168 -14.15 12.04 12.54
CA ARG A 168 -14.63 10.71 12.16
C ARG A 168 -15.37 10.79 10.84
N ARG A 169 -14.97 9.93 9.90
CA ARG A 169 -15.65 9.77 8.62
C ARG A 169 -16.79 8.78 8.72
N ASP A 170 -17.83 9.01 7.91
CA ASP A 170 -18.75 7.94 7.57
C ASP A 170 -18.11 6.93 6.60
N VAL A 171 -18.87 5.91 6.20
CA VAL A 171 -18.39 4.82 5.35
C VAL A 171 -18.00 5.31 3.96
N GLU A 172 -18.78 6.20 3.34
CA GLU A 172 -18.52 6.64 1.96
C GLU A 172 -17.33 7.60 1.93
N GLN A 173 -17.30 8.56 2.85
CA GLN A 173 -16.16 9.47 3.04
C GLN A 173 -14.87 8.70 3.32
N TYR A 174 -14.95 7.58 4.06
CA TYR A 174 -13.80 6.71 4.28
C TYR A 174 -13.29 6.09 2.98
N PHE A 175 -14.15 5.60 2.09
CA PHE A 175 -13.70 5.07 0.80
C PHE A 175 -13.07 6.16 -0.07
N ASP A 176 -13.64 7.36 -0.11
CA ASP A 176 -13.14 8.45 -0.96
C ASP A 176 -11.68 8.80 -0.66
N ILE A 177 -11.34 8.98 0.61
CA ILE A 177 -9.95 9.25 1.00
C ILE A 177 -9.07 7.99 0.92
N ARG A 178 -9.57 6.83 1.33
CA ARG A 178 -8.76 5.61 1.48
C ARG A 178 -8.34 5.05 0.12
N ARG A 179 -9.14 5.27 -0.93
CA ARG A 179 -8.74 5.00 -2.33
C ARG A 179 -7.49 5.77 -2.75
N LEU A 180 -7.32 6.98 -2.21
CA LEU A 180 -6.10 7.78 -2.41
C LEU A 180 -4.99 7.27 -1.50
N THR A 181 -5.21 7.21 -0.18
CA THR A 181 -4.17 6.92 0.81
C THR A 181 -3.66 5.47 0.80
N LEU A 182 -4.36 4.54 0.14
CA LEU A 182 -3.82 3.20 -0.16
C LEU A 182 -2.55 3.27 -1.02
N GLY A 183 -2.39 4.31 -1.85
CA GLY A 183 -1.19 4.48 -2.69
C GLY A 183 -1.12 3.53 -3.90
N ALA A 184 -2.21 2.86 -4.29
CA ALA A 184 -2.20 1.92 -5.41
C ALA A 184 -2.28 2.60 -6.79
N SER A 185 -2.96 3.75 -6.91
CA SER A 185 -3.30 4.36 -8.20
C SER A 185 -2.08 4.74 -9.05
N HIS A 186 -1.06 5.36 -8.46
CA HIS A 186 0.18 5.69 -9.16
C HIS A 186 1.05 4.46 -9.45
N CYS A 187 0.93 3.41 -8.64
CA CYS A 187 1.58 2.12 -8.92
C CYS A 187 0.96 1.44 -10.16
N PHE A 188 -0.37 1.47 -10.30
CA PHE A 188 -1.05 0.88 -11.46
C PHE A 188 -0.60 1.47 -12.79
N VAL A 189 -0.26 2.77 -12.83
CA VAL A 189 0.31 3.42 -14.03
C VAL A 189 1.53 2.65 -14.56
N LEU A 190 2.34 2.10 -13.66
CA LEU A 190 3.53 1.33 -14.02
C LEU A 190 3.22 -0.07 -14.57
N LEU A 191 1.98 -0.56 -14.53
CA LEU A 191 1.61 -1.77 -15.32
C LEU A 191 1.76 -1.54 -16.83
N SER A 192 1.70 -0.29 -17.28
CA SER A 192 1.84 0.06 -18.69
C SER A 192 3.29 0.18 -19.14
N PHE A 193 4.19 0.75 -18.33
CA PHE A 193 5.58 1.14 -18.66
C PHE A 193 5.76 1.65 -20.13
N GLY A 194 4.78 2.38 -20.67
CA GLY A 194 4.85 2.92 -22.04
C GLY A 194 4.06 2.17 -23.12
N ARG A 195 3.22 1.21 -22.75
CA ARG A 195 2.32 0.50 -23.68
C ARG A 195 0.98 1.22 -23.91
N THR A 196 0.79 2.38 -23.29
CA THR A 196 -0.47 3.15 -23.29
C THR A 196 -0.18 4.66 -23.34
N ASP A 197 -1.22 5.45 -23.65
CA ASP A 197 -1.19 6.93 -23.70
C ASP A 197 -2.12 7.54 -22.63
N ASN A 198 -2.21 8.86 -22.57
CA ASN A 198 -3.10 9.54 -21.61
C ASN A 198 -4.59 9.21 -21.80
N SER A 199 -5.03 8.96 -23.03
CA SER A 199 -6.44 8.66 -23.32
C SER A 199 -6.86 7.29 -22.75
N PHE A 200 -5.91 6.36 -22.66
CA PHE A 200 -6.11 5.05 -22.06
C PHE A 200 -6.53 5.16 -20.59
N PHE A 201 -5.81 5.95 -19.80
CA PHE A 201 -6.07 6.09 -18.36
C PHE A 201 -7.36 6.84 -18.04
N ARG A 202 -7.87 7.64 -18.99
CA ARG A 202 -9.16 8.34 -18.91
C ARG A 202 -10.32 7.54 -19.51
N SER A 203 -10.09 6.28 -19.86
CA SER A 203 -11.13 5.41 -20.38
C SER A 203 -12.04 4.96 -19.22
N PRO A 204 -13.38 5.14 -19.31
CA PRO A 204 -14.28 4.76 -18.22
C PRO A 204 -14.19 3.30 -17.80
N ILE A 205 -13.82 2.41 -18.74
CA ILE A 205 -13.64 0.98 -18.42
C ILE A 205 -12.37 0.74 -17.61
N VAL A 206 -11.30 1.50 -17.88
CA VAL A 206 -10.03 1.40 -17.14
C VAL A 206 -10.21 1.97 -15.75
N GLU A 207 -10.77 3.18 -15.63
CA GLU A 207 -11.07 3.82 -14.34
C GLU A 207 -11.94 2.91 -13.46
N ARG A 208 -13.00 2.32 -14.03
CA ARG A 208 -13.87 1.41 -13.27
C ARG A 208 -13.14 0.17 -12.79
N LEU A 209 -12.26 -0.42 -13.61
CA LEU A 209 -11.46 -1.57 -13.19
C LEU A 209 -10.44 -1.21 -12.12
N GLU A 210 -9.79 -0.05 -12.23
CA GLU A 210 -8.86 0.46 -11.23
C GLU A 210 -9.56 0.69 -9.89
N GLU A 211 -10.71 1.36 -9.89
CA GLU A 211 -11.50 1.61 -8.68
C GLU A 211 -11.86 0.30 -7.97
N MET A 212 -12.37 -0.71 -8.72
CA MET A 212 -12.70 -2.01 -8.12
C MET A 212 -11.47 -2.76 -7.61
N ALA A 213 -10.33 -2.67 -8.30
CA ALA A 213 -9.07 -3.26 -7.84
C ALA A 213 -8.54 -2.57 -6.57
N ILE A 214 -8.60 -1.23 -6.52
CA ILE A 214 -8.27 -0.44 -5.32
C ILE A 214 -9.18 -0.84 -4.16
N ASP A 215 -10.49 -0.88 -4.36
CA ASP A 215 -11.44 -1.24 -3.31
C ASP A 215 -11.18 -2.65 -2.76
N MET A 216 -10.88 -3.63 -3.62
CA MET A 216 -10.51 -4.98 -3.17
C MET A 216 -9.21 -5.00 -2.36
N ILE A 217 -8.16 -4.31 -2.82
CA ILE A 217 -6.87 -4.27 -2.14
C ILE A 217 -6.98 -3.52 -0.80
N LEU A 218 -7.71 -2.41 -0.77
CA LEU A 218 -8.04 -1.63 0.42
C LEU A 218 -8.74 -2.50 1.46
N LEU A 219 -9.84 -3.15 1.07
CA LEU A 219 -10.60 -4.02 1.98
C LEU A 219 -9.75 -5.18 2.49
N GLY A 220 -8.90 -5.76 1.64
CA GLY A 220 -7.97 -6.82 2.03
C GLY A 220 -6.89 -6.33 3.00
N ASN A 221 -6.36 -5.12 2.79
CA ASN A 221 -5.40 -4.47 3.67
C ASN A 221 -6.02 -4.23 5.04
N ASP A 222 -7.16 -3.52 5.10
CA ASP A 222 -7.86 -3.21 6.34
C ASP A 222 -8.27 -4.48 7.10
N LEU A 223 -8.68 -5.54 6.38
CA LEU A 223 -8.98 -6.84 6.99
C LEU A 223 -7.76 -7.45 7.70
N CYS A 224 -6.59 -7.40 7.06
CA CYS A 224 -5.37 -7.99 7.61
C CYS A 224 -4.73 -7.10 8.69
N SER A 225 -4.80 -5.78 8.53
CA SER A 225 -4.18 -4.81 9.43
C SER A 225 -5.02 -4.52 10.68
N TYR A 226 -6.32 -4.83 10.67
CA TYR A 226 -7.24 -4.53 11.77
C TYR A 226 -6.70 -4.91 13.16
N ASN A 227 -6.09 -6.09 13.32
CA ASN A 227 -5.67 -6.56 14.64
C ASN A 227 -4.56 -5.69 15.25
N VAL A 228 -3.59 -5.28 14.43
CA VAL A 228 -2.46 -4.45 14.86
C VAL A 228 -2.89 -3.00 15.05
N GLU A 229 -3.74 -2.49 14.16
CA GLU A 229 -4.29 -1.13 14.20
C GLU A 229 -5.22 -0.94 15.40
N GLN A 230 -6.17 -1.86 15.61
CA GLN A 230 -7.05 -1.78 16.76
C GLN A 230 -6.25 -1.87 18.07
N ALA A 231 -5.18 -2.66 18.13
CA ALA A 231 -4.37 -2.75 19.35
C ALA A 231 -3.70 -1.41 19.69
N ARG A 232 -3.31 -0.62 18.68
CA ARG A 232 -2.71 0.72 18.83
C ARG A 232 -3.72 1.82 19.08
N GLY A 233 -4.99 1.58 18.75
CA GLY A 233 -6.05 2.58 18.84
C GLY A 233 -6.23 3.39 17.56
N ASP A 234 -5.67 2.92 16.44
CA ASP A 234 -5.80 3.55 15.14
C ASP A 234 -7.28 3.52 14.69
N THR A 235 -7.74 4.61 14.09
CA THR A 235 -9.14 4.80 13.67
C THR A 235 -9.33 4.75 12.15
N HIS A 236 -8.26 4.58 11.39
CA HIS A 236 -8.27 4.61 9.93
C HIS A 236 -8.46 3.21 9.31
N ASN A 237 -9.48 2.48 9.75
CA ASN A 237 -9.79 1.12 9.27
C ASN A 237 -11.30 0.95 9.04
N ILE A 238 -11.71 0.41 7.89
CA ILE A 238 -13.14 0.27 7.56
C ILE A 238 -13.92 -0.55 8.59
N LEU A 239 -13.31 -1.58 9.21
CA LEU A 239 -13.98 -2.40 10.22
C LEU A 239 -14.26 -1.58 11.48
N ASP A 240 -13.34 -0.71 11.90
CA ASP A 240 -13.56 0.22 13.01
C ASP A 240 -14.65 1.26 12.67
N VAL A 241 -14.60 1.82 11.45
CA VAL A 241 -15.58 2.80 10.97
C VAL A 241 -16.99 2.23 10.95
N VAL A 242 -17.22 1.03 10.39
CA VAL A 242 -18.57 0.43 10.34
C VAL A 242 -19.04 -0.03 11.72
N CYS A 243 -18.15 -0.55 12.58
CA CYS A 243 -18.50 -0.93 13.94
C CYS A 243 -19.02 0.29 14.72
N LYS A 244 -18.33 1.44 14.62
CA LYS A 244 -18.70 2.68 15.33
C LYS A 244 -19.90 3.39 14.72
N SER A 245 -19.93 3.55 13.39
CA SER A 245 -20.97 4.34 12.72
C SER A 245 -22.33 3.63 12.63
N ARG A 246 -22.33 2.28 12.64
CA ARG A 246 -23.56 1.47 12.49
C ARG A 246 -23.90 0.62 13.71
N ASP A 247 -23.15 0.75 14.81
CA ASP A 247 -23.25 -0.07 16.02
C ASP A 247 -23.21 -1.58 15.71
N TRP A 248 -22.24 -1.97 14.87
CA TRP A 248 -22.08 -3.36 14.45
C TRP A 248 -21.08 -4.10 15.34
N THR A 249 -21.33 -5.40 15.54
CA THR A 249 -20.31 -6.31 16.06
C THR A 249 -19.21 -6.51 15.02
N LEU A 250 -18.00 -6.83 15.47
CA LEU A 250 -16.89 -7.17 14.57
C LEU A 250 -17.25 -8.33 13.62
N GLU A 251 -17.98 -9.34 14.11
CA GLU A 251 -18.43 -10.45 13.27
C GLU A 251 -19.33 -9.97 12.12
N ARG A 252 -20.28 -9.05 12.40
CA ARG A 252 -21.14 -8.48 11.36
C ARG A 252 -20.34 -7.64 10.37
N ALA A 253 -19.38 -6.85 10.86
CA ALA A 253 -18.49 -6.05 10.01
C ALA A 253 -17.64 -6.92 9.07
N LEU A 254 -17.08 -8.02 9.57
CA LEU A 254 -16.31 -8.99 8.78
C LEU A 254 -17.16 -9.66 7.70
N ARG A 255 -18.40 -10.04 8.05
CA ARG A 255 -19.34 -10.62 7.07
C ARG A 255 -19.67 -9.64 5.96
N TRP A 256 -20.00 -8.39 6.31
CA TRP A 256 -20.27 -7.33 5.35
C TRP A 256 -19.06 -7.05 4.44
N LEU A 257 -17.85 -7.02 4.99
CA LEU A 257 -16.61 -6.86 4.21
C LEU A 257 -16.46 -8.01 3.21
N GLY A 258 -16.65 -9.25 3.65
CA GLY A 258 -16.58 -10.44 2.80
C GLY A 258 -17.63 -10.45 1.68
N GLU A 259 -18.86 -10.01 1.96
CA GLU A 259 -19.94 -9.87 0.97
C GLU A 259 -19.65 -8.75 -0.04
N ARG A 260 -19.13 -7.61 0.43
CA ARG A 260 -18.73 -6.50 -0.44
C ARG A 260 -17.58 -6.89 -1.36
N HIS A 261 -16.61 -7.65 -0.84
CA HIS A 261 -15.51 -8.15 -1.63
C HIS A 261 -15.98 -9.11 -2.73
N ASP A 262 -16.88 -10.06 -2.43
CA ASP A 262 -17.48 -10.95 -3.45
C ASP A 262 -18.15 -10.15 -4.58
N ALA A 263 -18.95 -9.14 -4.21
CA ALA A 263 -19.63 -8.30 -5.19
C ALA A 263 -18.65 -7.53 -6.09
N LEU A 264 -17.48 -7.12 -5.57
CA LEU A 264 -16.43 -6.48 -6.35
C LEU A 264 -15.75 -7.47 -7.31
N VAL A 265 -15.50 -8.71 -6.87
CA VAL A 265 -14.95 -9.77 -7.73
C VAL A 265 -15.87 -10.03 -8.93
N ASP A 266 -17.17 -10.23 -8.68
CA ASP A 266 -18.15 -10.49 -9.74
C ASP A 266 -18.21 -9.34 -10.74
N GLN A 267 -18.26 -8.10 -10.25
CA GLN A 267 -18.29 -6.90 -11.10
C GLN A 267 -16.99 -6.72 -11.90
N PHE A 268 -15.83 -6.94 -11.27
CA PHE A 268 -14.53 -6.82 -11.93
C PHE A 268 -14.43 -7.76 -13.12
N PHE A 269 -14.79 -9.03 -12.95
CA PHE A 269 -14.75 -9.99 -14.06
C PHE A 269 -15.85 -9.76 -15.09
N ALA A 270 -17.04 -9.31 -14.70
CA ALA A 270 -18.10 -8.93 -15.64
C ALA A 270 -17.67 -7.75 -16.55
N VAL A 271 -16.96 -6.76 -16.00
CA VAL A 271 -16.39 -5.65 -16.79
C VAL A 271 -15.23 -6.13 -17.65
N LYS A 272 -14.30 -6.91 -17.08
CA LYS A 272 -13.13 -7.45 -17.79
C LYS A 272 -13.52 -8.31 -19.00
N GLN A 273 -14.60 -9.09 -18.91
CA GLN A 273 -15.11 -9.91 -20.03
C GLN A 273 -15.56 -9.08 -21.24
N ARG A 274 -15.88 -7.79 -21.07
CA ARG A 274 -16.27 -6.89 -22.16
C ARG A 274 -15.06 -6.35 -22.93
N ILE A 275 -13.84 -6.52 -22.41
CA ILE A 275 -12.62 -6.06 -23.05
C ILE A 275 -12.18 -7.07 -24.11
N ARG A 276 -11.88 -6.56 -25.31
CA ARG A 276 -11.35 -7.39 -26.40
C ARG A 276 -10.01 -8.03 -25.99
N PRO A 277 -9.86 -9.36 -26.08
CA PRO A 277 -8.60 -10.04 -25.80
C PRO A 277 -7.43 -9.53 -26.64
N GLY A 278 -6.22 -9.58 -26.08
CA GLY A 278 -4.98 -9.17 -26.76
C GLY A 278 -4.74 -7.66 -26.84
N THR A 279 -5.69 -6.83 -26.42
CA THR A 279 -5.53 -5.37 -26.36
C THR A 279 -4.67 -4.93 -25.16
N ALA A 280 -4.18 -3.68 -25.19
CA ALA A 280 -3.51 -3.08 -24.04
C ALA A 280 -4.41 -3.05 -22.80
N ALA A 281 -5.71 -2.77 -22.97
CA ALA A 281 -6.70 -2.81 -21.88
C ALA A 281 -6.83 -4.20 -21.27
N ALA A 282 -6.80 -5.27 -22.07
CA ALA A 282 -6.87 -6.64 -21.56
C ALA A 282 -5.65 -6.98 -20.70
N LYS A 283 -4.45 -6.65 -21.18
CA LYS A 283 -3.19 -6.85 -20.43
C LYS A 283 -3.14 -6.02 -19.15
N TYR A 284 -3.63 -4.78 -19.21
CA TYR A 284 -3.72 -3.92 -18.04
C TYR A 284 -4.67 -4.49 -16.99
N ALA A 285 -5.86 -4.95 -17.41
CA ALA A 285 -6.82 -5.62 -16.53
C ALA A 285 -6.26 -6.92 -15.92
N ASP A 286 -5.45 -7.69 -16.65
CA ASP A 286 -4.72 -8.83 -16.10
C ASP A 286 -3.68 -8.40 -15.07
N GLY A 287 -3.01 -7.27 -15.29
CA GLY A 287 -2.10 -6.65 -14.32
C GLY A 287 -2.80 -6.22 -13.03
N LEU A 288 -3.95 -5.55 -13.13
CA LEU A 288 -4.80 -5.21 -11.99
C LEU A 288 -5.24 -6.47 -11.23
N ALA A 289 -5.57 -7.54 -11.95
CA ALA A 289 -5.91 -8.81 -11.31
C ALA A 289 -4.72 -9.45 -10.57
N CYS A 290 -3.50 -9.34 -11.11
CA CYS A 290 -2.29 -9.75 -10.40
C CYS A 290 -2.03 -8.90 -9.15
N TRP A 291 -2.36 -7.60 -9.20
CA TRP A 291 -2.27 -6.72 -8.04
C TRP A 291 -3.16 -7.15 -6.89
N VAL A 292 -4.45 -7.42 -7.16
CA VAL A 292 -5.39 -7.91 -6.14
C VAL A 292 -4.91 -9.24 -5.54
N ARG A 293 -4.54 -10.21 -6.39
CA ARG A 293 -4.05 -11.52 -5.94
C ARG A 293 -2.75 -11.40 -5.15
N GLY A 294 -1.82 -10.60 -5.64
CA GLY A 294 -0.49 -10.41 -5.07
C GLY A 294 -0.54 -9.70 -3.72
N ALA A 295 -1.37 -8.66 -3.58
CA ALA A 295 -1.58 -7.97 -2.32
C ALA A 295 -2.14 -8.90 -1.24
N ASP A 296 -3.17 -9.69 -1.53
CA ASP A 296 -3.71 -10.66 -0.56
C ASP A 296 -2.66 -11.68 -0.12
N GLU A 297 -1.89 -12.25 -1.06
CA GLU A 297 -0.85 -13.22 -0.69
C GLU A 297 0.30 -12.60 0.11
N TRP A 298 0.70 -11.38 -0.26
CA TRP A 298 1.71 -10.64 0.46
C TRP A 298 1.25 -10.33 1.89
N SER A 299 -0.02 -9.98 2.12
CA SER A 299 -0.54 -9.70 3.46
C SER A 299 -0.33 -10.88 4.43
N PHE A 300 -0.47 -12.11 3.95
CA PHE A 300 -0.23 -13.31 4.79
C PHE A 300 1.22 -13.82 4.80
N GLN A 301 2.05 -13.45 3.81
CA GLN A 301 3.44 -13.90 3.73
C GLN A 301 4.44 -12.89 4.28
N SER A 302 4.07 -11.61 4.29
CA SER A 302 4.77 -10.58 5.04
C SER A 302 4.59 -10.85 6.53
N GLN A 303 5.53 -10.37 7.34
CA GLN A 303 5.37 -10.40 8.79
C GLN A 303 4.70 -9.12 9.32
N ARG A 304 4.22 -8.24 8.42
CA ARG A 304 3.68 -6.92 8.77
C ARG A 304 2.43 -7.02 9.67
N TYR A 305 1.56 -8.00 9.42
CA TYR A 305 0.26 -8.10 10.10
C TYR A 305 0.17 -9.27 11.08
N PHE A 306 0.72 -10.42 10.71
CA PHE A 306 0.58 -11.68 11.44
C PHE A 306 1.91 -12.26 11.92
N GLY A 307 3.01 -11.51 11.78
CA GLY A 307 4.34 -12.02 12.10
C GLY A 307 4.68 -13.29 11.30
N PRO A 308 5.42 -14.25 11.88
CA PRO A 308 5.74 -15.51 11.22
C PRO A 308 4.52 -16.44 11.03
N ASP A 309 3.40 -16.18 11.72
CA ASP A 309 2.22 -17.06 11.73
C ASP A 309 1.27 -16.80 10.55
N GLY A 310 1.56 -15.81 9.70
CA GLY A 310 0.72 -15.43 8.57
C GLY A 310 0.28 -16.59 7.65
N PRO A 311 1.14 -17.57 7.30
CA PRO A 311 0.70 -18.74 6.53
C PRO A 311 -0.30 -19.65 7.27
N GLU A 312 -0.22 -19.74 8.59
CA GLU A 312 -1.20 -20.47 9.40
C GLU A 312 -2.52 -19.70 9.46
N VAL A 313 -2.47 -18.39 9.68
CA VAL A 313 -3.65 -17.51 9.64
C VAL A 313 -4.32 -17.57 8.27
N GLN A 314 -3.57 -17.62 7.17
CA GLN A 314 -4.15 -17.75 5.83
C GLN A 314 -4.94 -19.05 5.65
N ARG A 315 -4.42 -20.19 6.18
CA ARG A 315 -5.09 -21.49 6.07
C ARG A 315 -6.27 -21.63 7.01
N GLY A 316 -6.09 -21.24 8.27
CA GLY A 316 -7.09 -21.42 9.32
C GLY A 316 -8.10 -20.28 9.43
N ARG A 317 -7.79 -19.12 8.81
CA ARG A 317 -8.52 -17.85 8.91
C ARG A 317 -8.76 -17.35 10.33
N LYS A 318 -8.13 -17.96 11.32
CA LYS A 318 -8.33 -17.69 12.75
C LYS A 318 -7.30 -16.68 13.23
N VAL A 319 -7.76 -15.64 13.90
CA VAL A 319 -6.91 -14.60 14.50
C VAL A 319 -7.21 -14.50 15.99
N VAL A 320 -6.16 -14.46 16.82
CA VAL A 320 -6.25 -14.12 18.23
C VAL A 320 -6.20 -12.59 18.35
N LEU A 321 -7.25 -11.99 18.91
CA LEU A 321 -7.35 -10.54 19.05
C LEU A 321 -6.30 -10.03 20.03
N LEU A 322 -5.49 -9.07 19.58
CA LEU A 322 -4.45 -8.44 20.39
C LEU A 322 -5.08 -7.55 21.48
N PRO A 323 -4.50 -7.50 22.69
CA PRO A 323 -4.92 -6.54 23.70
C PRO A 323 -4.61 -5.11 23.23
N LYS A 324 -5.39 -4.14 23.72
CA LYS A 324 -5.07 -2.72 23.54
C LYS A 324 -3.72 -2.43 24.19
N VAL A 325 -2.81 -1.84 23.45
CA VAL A 325 -1.55 -1.34 23.98
C VAL A 325 -1.87 -0.11 24.81
N ALA A 326 -1.48 -0.11 26.09
CA ALA A 326 -1.61 1.10 26.91
C ALA A 326 -0.78 2.20 26.24
N SER A 327 -1.37 3.36 25.99
CA SER A 327 -0.62 4.53 25.53
C SER A 327 0.41 4.87 26.61
N CYS A 328 1.67 4.47 26.41
CA CYS A 328 2.77 4.89 27.26
C CYS A 328 2.91 6.41 27.10
N PRO A 329 2.76 7.23 28.15
CA PRO A 329 2.86 8.68 28.04
C PRO A 329 4.23 9.19 27.56
N ASN A 330 5.25 8.31 27.49
CA ASN A 330 6.65 8.66 27.24
C ASN A 330 7.26 8.08 25.95
N ASP A 331 6.52 7.35 25.11
CA ASP A 331 7.05 6.89 23.81
C ASP A 331 6.93 7.95 22.70
N ALA A 332 6.44 9.15 23.03
CA ALA A 332 6.36 10.30 22.13
C ALA A 332 7.71 10.99 21.86
N VAL A 333 8.78 10.62 22.55
CA VAL A 333 10.12 11.18 22.32
C VAL A 333 11.16 10.10 22.64
N VAL A 334 11.70 9.41 21.64
CA VAL A 334 13.09 8.91 21.46
C VAL A 334 13.07 7.81 20.39
N ASP A 335 13.10 8.27 19.13
CA ASP A 335 13.94 7.79 18.02
C ASP A 335 13.40 8.38 16.71
N GLY A 336 13.80 9.62 16.41
CA GLY A 336 13.50 10.25 15.11
C GLY A 336 13.68 11.77 15.03
N LEU A 337 13.54 12.51 16.12
CA LEU A 337 13.59 13.98 16.13
C LEU A 337 14.79 14.53 16.88
N SER A 338 15.95 14.61 16.22
CA SER A 338 16.98 15.67 16.38
C SER A 338 18.23 15.45 15.52
N ALA A 339 18.05 15.39 14.21
CA ALA A 339 19.09 15.82 13.28
C ALA A 339 18.60 17.07 12.54
N ARG A 340 18.54 18.18 13.29
CA ARG A 340 18.26 19.55 12.85
C ARG A 340 19.09 19.86 11.60
N ILE A 341 18.48 20.24 10.49
CA ILE A 341 18.23 21.65 10.14
C ILE A 341 19.30 22.56 10.76
N GLN A 342 20.51 22.54 10.20
CA GLN A 342 21.45 23.68 10.10
C GLN A 342 22.78 23.24 9.44
N ALA A 343 23.08 23.82 8.28
CA ALA A 343 24.35 23.97 7.54
C ALA A 343 24.05 23.75 6.04
N CYS A 344 24.09 24.72 5.13
CA CYS A 344 24.95 25.90 5.02
C CYS A 344 24.23 27.01 4.22
N ASN A 345 24.55 28.26 4.55
CA ASN A 345 24.60 29.35 3.58
C ASN A 345 25.59 29.02 2.45
#